data_AF-A0A2G8JDN3-F1
#
_entry.id   AF-A0A2G8JDN3-F1
#
_cell.length_a   1.000
_cell.length_b   1.000
_cell.length_c   1.000
_cell.angle_alpha   90.00
_cell.angle_beta   90.00
_cell.angle_gamma   90.00
#
_symmetry.space_group_name_H-M   'P 1'
#
loop_
_entity.id
_entity.type
_entity.pdbx_description
1 polymer ?
#
loop_
_entity_poly.entity_id
_entity_poly.type
_entity_poly.pdbx_seq_one_letter_code
_entity_poly.pdbx_strand_id
1 'polypeptide(L)'
;MASIPYKCTLSPEMQKRAEKELGENHLMRKLAFNTLYKYMEEKPRIKFCRDENFLIRFLRAKKFEVDRAFKALKKYYELHLKVPEFFNDYNPRGIKHVLDDGYPYVLTDTDMEGRKVVAMRAGHWDPSKYPMLDICKALFMVIDQLVEDEETQINGVSSSLI
;
A
#
# COMPACT_ATOMS: atom_id res chain seq x y z
N MET A 1 21.88 2.45 3.87
CA MET A 1 21.53 1.52 2.77
C MET A 1 21.38 2.35 1.51
N ALA A 2 21.95 1.90 0.39
CA ALA A 2 21.85 2.61 -0.88
C ALA A 2 20.39 2.65 -1.37
N SER A 3 20.00 3.71 -2.08
CA SER A 3 18.71 3.75 -2.76
C SER A 3 18.69 2.69 -3.86
N ILE A 4 17.59 1.94 -3.95
CA ILE A 4 17.31 1.08 -5.10
C ILE A 4 16.46 1.92 -6.05
N PRO A 5 16.98 2.30 -7.23
CA PRO A 5 16.25 3.16 -8.14
C PRO A 5 15.04 2.44 -8.73
N TYR A 6 13.95 3.17 -8.86
CA TYR A 6 12.70 2.67 -9.41
C TYR A 6 12.83 2.42 -10.92
N LYS A 7 12.39 1.24 -11.35
CA LYS A 7 12.29 0.89 -12.77
C LYS A 7 10.83 0.61 -13.09
N CYS A 8 10.24 1.46 -13.93
CA CYS A 8 8.86 1.30 -14.35
C CYS A 8 8.63 0.02 -15.14
N THR A 9 7.64 -0.78 -14.72
CA THR A 9 7.23 -2.02 -15.41
C THR A 9 5.85 -1.91 -16.05
N LEU A 10 5.12 -0.82 -15.83
CA LEU A 10 3.83 -0.54 -16.47
C LEU A 10 3.86 -0.64 -18.00
N SER A 11 2.80 -1.22 -18.56
CA SER A 11 2.53 -1.16 -20.00
C SER A 11 2.38 0.30 -20.49
N PRO A 12 2.57 0.57 -21.79
CA PRO A 12 2.39 1.92 -22.34
C PRO A 12 0.99 2.51 -22.08
N GLU A 13 -0.05 1.65 -22.10
CA GLU A 13 -1.41 2.05 -21.79
C GLU A 13 -1.55 2.52 -20.33
N MET A 14 -0.99 1.75 -19.40
CA MET A 14 -1.01 2.09 -17.98
C MET A 14 -0.17 3.33 -17.66
N GLN A 15 0.95 3.54 -18.35
CA GLN A 15 1.72 4.78 -18.23
C GLN A 15 0.92 6.00 -18.70
N LYS A 16 0.19 5.88 -19.81
CA LYS A 16 -0.69 6.95 -20.32
C LYS A 16 -1.82 7.25 -19.34
N ARG A 17 -2.41 6.22 -18.71
CA ARG A 17 -3.41 6.39 -17.65
C ARG A 17 -2.81 7.09 -16.43
N ALA A 18 -1.64 6.67 -15.96
CA ALA A 18 -0.93 7.28 -14.84
C ALA A 18 -0.59 8.75 -15.10
N GLU A 19 -0.15 9.09 -16.30
CA GLU A 19 0.11 10.48 -16.69
C GLU A 19 -1.16 11.32 -16.63
N LYS A 20 -2.27 10.81 -17.19
CA LYS A 20 -3.56 11.51 -17.20
C LYS A 20 -4.18 11.66 -15.82
N GLU A 21 -4.16 10.62 -14.99
CA GLU A 21 -4.90 10.58 -13.71
C GLU A 21 -4.07 11.03 -12.51
N LEU A 22 -2.75 10.80 -12.55
CA LEU A 22 -1.82 11.03 -11.43
C LEU A 22 -0.79 12.11 -11.73
N GLY A 23 -0.68 12.60 -12.98
CA GLY A 23 0.40 13.51 -13.39
C GLY A 23 1.77 12.83 -13.43
N GLU A 24 1.80 11.50 -13.50
CA GLU A 24 3.03 10.71 -13.44
C GLU A 24 3.73 10.65 -14.81
N ASN A 25 4.96 11.13 -14.88
CA ASN A 25 5.86 10.89 -16.02
C ASN A 25 7.31 10.71 -15.55
N HIS A 26 8.22 10.37 -16.47
CA HIS A 26 9.61 10.07 -16.14
C HIS A 26 10.33 11.22 -15.39
N LEU A 27 10.13 12.46 -15.83
CA LEU A 27 10.73 13.64 -15.18
C LEU A 27 10.12 13.86 -13.79
N MET A 28 8.80 13.77 -13.68
CA MET A 28 8.07 13.94 -12.43
C MET A 28 8.45 12.90 -11.38
N ARG A 29 8.68 11.64 -11.77
CA ARG A 29 9.20 10.59 -10.86
C ARG A 29 10.52 11.02 -10.22
N LYS A 30 11.49 11.41 -11.05
CA LYS A 30 12.83 11.82 -10.58
C LYS A 30 12.76 13.04 -9.66
N LEU A 31 11.97 14.05 -10.03
CA LEU A 31 11.79 15.26 -9.21
C LEU A 31 11.10 14.93 -7.89
N ALA A 32 10.05 14.11 -7.92
CA ALA A 32 9.29 13.72 -6.74
C ALA A 32 10.14 12.93 -5.74
N PHE A 33 10.94 11.95 -6.19
CA PHE A 33 11.85 11.21 -5.30
C PHE A 33 12.89 12.13 -4.65
N ASN A 34 13.53 13.01 -5.44
CA ASN A 34 14.50 13.96 -4.90
C ASN A 34 13.90 14.87 -3.83
N THR A 35 12.69 15.39 -4.06
CA THR A 35 11.99 16.23 -3.07
C THR A 35 11.59 15.42 -1.84
N LEU A 36 11.08 14.20 -2.03
CA LEU A 36 10.70 13.32 -0.93
C LEU A 36 11.91 12.97 -0.05
N TYR A 37 13.07 12.71 -0.64
CA TYR A 37 14.32 12.46 0.09
C TYR A 37 14.75 13.65 0.95
N LYS A 38 14.64 14.89 0.43
CA LYS A 38 14.90 16.10 1.23
C LYS A 38 13.99 16.18 2.45
N TYR A 39 12.69 15.94 2.27
CA TYR A 39 11.74 15.94 3.39
C TYR A 39 12.04 14.86 4.43
N MET A 40 12.47 13.67 3.99
CA MET A 40 12.87 12.59 4.88
C MET A 40 14.12 12.94 5.69
N GLU A 41 15.08 13.65 5.10
CA GLU A 41 16.30 14.12 5.77
C GLU A 41 16.02 15.16 6.87
N GLU A 42 14.98 15.99 6.70
CA GLU A 42 14.52 16.92 7.73
C GLU A 42 13.91 16.24 8.98
N LYS A 43 13.71 14.92 8.95
CA LYS A 43 13.14 14.12 10.04
C LYS A 43 14.08 12.97 10.46
N PRO A 44 15.29 13.26 10.97
CA PRO A 44 16.34 12.26 11.22
C PRO A 44 15.98 11.22 12.29
N ARG A 45 14.96 11.47 13.12
CA ARG A 45 14.49 10.52 14.14
C ARG A 45 13.72 9.33 13.56
N ILE A 46 13.19 9.45 12.34
CA ILE A 46 12.44 8.38 11.68
C ILE A 46 13.36 7.71 10.66
N LYS A 47 13.54 6.39 10.79
CA LYS A 47 14.30 5.58 9.83
C LYS A 47 13.41 5.20 8.66
N PHE A 48 13.27 6.11 7.70
CA PHE A 48 12.48 5.83 6.50
C PHE A 48 13.18 4.83 5.56
N CYS A 49 12.38 3.97 4.92
CA CYS A 49 12.79 3.14 3.80
C CYS A 49 13.22 4.04 2.64
N ARG A 50 14.29 3.66 1.94
CA ARG A 50 14.86 4.40 0.80
C ARG A 50 14.63 3.70 -0.54
N ASP A 51 13.95 2.55 -0.55
CA ASP A 51 13.55 1.83 -1.77
C ASP A 51 12.49 2.63 -2.53
N GLU A 52 12.80 3.02 -3.76
CA GLU A 52 11.89 3.81 -4.58
C GLU A 52 10.62 3.01 -4.99
N ASN A 53 10.68 1.67 -5.03
CA ASN A 53 9.49 0.82 -5.28
C ASN A 53 8.48 0.88 -4.13
N PHE A 54 8.96 1.13 -2.90
CA PHE A 54 8.10 1.38 -1.75
C PHE A 54 7.60 2.83 -1.76
N LEU A 55 8.49 3.79 -1.99
CA LEU A 55 8.16 5.21 -1.92
C LEU A 55 7.18 5.65 -3.01
N ILE A 56 7.25 5.06 -4.21
CA ILE A 56 6.34 5.42 -5.31
C ILE A 56 4.88 5.14 -4.99
N ARG A 57 4.60 4.14 -4.13
CA ARG A 57 3.25 3.80 -3.67
C ARG A 57 2.55 5.02 -3.04
N PHE A 58 3.28 5.80 -2.23
CA PHE A 58 2.77 7.01 -1.59
C PHE A 58 2.60 8.18 -2.57
N LEU A 59 3.52 8.30 -3.54
CA LEU A 59 3.43 9.30 -4.60
C LEU A 59 2.20 9.07 -5.47
N ARG A 60 2.00 7.84 -5.96
CA ARG A 60 0.82 7.45 -6.76
C ARG A 60 -0.48 7.61 -5.98
N ALA A 61 -0.53 7.12 -4.74
CA ALA A 61 -1.71 7.26 -3.87
C ALA A 61 -2.09 8.71 -3.51
N LYS A 62 -1.21 9.67 -3.82
CA LYS A 62 -1.44 11.12 -3.65
C LYS A 62 -1.24 11.90 -4.95
N LYS A 63 -1.37 11.24 -6.11
CA LYS A 63 -1.35 11.88 -7.43
C LYS A 63 -0.11 12.77 -7.64
N PHE A 64 1.04 12.30 -7.18
CA PHE A 64 2.34 13.00 -7.21
C PHE A 64 2.37 14.36 -6.49
N GLU A 65 1.38 14.68 -5.64
CA GLU A 65 1.44 15.79 -4.71
C GLU A 65 2.40 15.44 -3.55
N VAL A 66 3.69 15.78 -3.71
CA VAL A 66 4.80 15.31 -2.84
C VAL A 66 4.58 15.64 -1.36
N ASP A 67 4.02 16.81 -1.03
CA ASP A 67 3.72 17.18 0.36
C ASP A 67 2.70 16.24 1.00
N ARG A 68 1.66 15.86 0.25
CA ARG A 68 0.63 14.92 0.71
C ARG A 68 1.19 13.51 0.78
N ALA A 69 2.01 13.11 -0.17
CA ALA A 69 2.71 11.83 -0.16
C ALA A 69 3.61 11.70 1.08
N PHE A 70 4.41 12.73 1.39
CA PHE A 70 5.24 12.74 2.58
C PHE A 70 4.43 12.72 3.87
N LYS A 71 3.33 13.47 3.94
CA LYS A 71 2.40 13.40 5.09
C LYS A 71 1.83 12.00 5.28
N ALA A 72 1.50 11.29 4.20
CA ALA A 72 1.03 9.91 4.25
C ALA A 72 2.14 8.94 4.70
N LEU A 73 3.35 9.07 4.13
CA LEU A 73 4.53 8.29 4.52
C LEU A 73 4.84 8.45 6.01
N LYS A 74 4.86 9.69 6.51
CA LYS A 74 5.10 9.96 7.93
C LYS A 74 4.04 9.31 8.82
N LYS A 75 2.75 9.41 8.45
CA LYS A 75 1.66 8.76 9.18
C LYS A 75 1.81 7.24 9.21
N TYR A 76 2.24 6.62 8.11
CA TYR A 76 2.50 5.19 8.05
C TYR A 76 3.51 4.77 9.13
N TYR A 77 4.66 5.45 9.21
CA TYR A 77 5.68 5.17 10.24
C TYR A 77 5.20 5.49 11.66
N GLU A 78 4.47 6.58 11.86
CA GLU A 78 3.91 6.91 13.17
C GLU A 78 2.91 5.86 13.65
N LEU A 79 2.09 5.31 12.75
CA LEU A 79 1.09 4.31 13.09
C LEU A 79 1.76 3.02 13.60
N HIS A 80 2.86 2.61 12.97
CA HIS A 80 3.65 1.45 13.40
C HIS A 80 4.23 1.62 14.81
N LEU A 81 4.52 2.85 15.23
CA LEU A 81 5.05 3.14 16.57
C LEU A 81 3.95 3.34 17.61
N LYS A 82 2.81 3.91 17.21
CA LYS A 82 1.73 4.30 18.13
C LYS A 82 0.77 3.16 18.47
N VAL A 83 0.73 2.11 17.64
CA VAL A 83 -0.21 0.99 17.79
C VAL A 83 0.57 -0.34 17.86
N PRO A 84 1.42 -0.53 18.89
CA PRO A 84 2.27 -1.73 19.02
C PRO A 84 1.46 -3.03 19.07
N GLU A 85 0.25 -3.02 19.62
CA GLU A 85 -0.69 -4.16 19.61
C GLU A 85 -1.05 -4.63 18.20
N PHE A 86 -1.00 -3.72 17.23
CA PHE A 86 -1.24 -4.00 15.82
C PHE A 86 0.06 -4.37 15.09
N PHE A 87 1.16 -3.64 15.34
CA PHE A 87 2.36 -3.72 14.50
C PHE A 87 3.54 -4.53 15.06
N ASN A 88 3.58 -4.88 16.35
CA ASN A 88 4.74 -5.62 16.92
C ASN A 88 4.88 -7.06 16.41
N ASP A 89 3.78 -7.71 16.03
CA ASP A 89 3.75 -9.07 15.43
C ASP A 89 3.15 -9.03 14.03
N TYR A 90 3.52 -8.00 13.25
CA TYR A 90 3.00 -7.77 11.91
C TYR A 90 3.69 -8.68 10.89
N ASN A 91 3.34 -9.96 10.89
CA ASN A 91 3.81 -10.94 9.92
C ASN A 91 2.71 -11.96 9.52
N PRO A 92 2.85 -12.63 8.37
CA PRO A 92 1.84 -13.57 7.88
C PRO A 92 1.57 -14.78 8.78
N ARG A 93 2.52 -15.17 9.65
CA ARG A 93 2.31 -16.32 10.55
C ARG A 93 1.31 -15.97 11.64
N GLY A 94 1.35 -14.74 12.16
CA GLY A 94 0.44 -14.24 13.20
C GLY A 94 -1.00 -14.06 12.75
N ILE A 95 -1.29 -14.10 11.45
CA ILE A 95 -2.65 -14.02 10.88
C ILE A 95 -3.04 -15.25 10.07
N LYS A 96 -2.22 -16.31 10.09
CA LYS A 96 -2.42 -17.48 9.21
C LYS A 96 -3.80 -18.11 9.43
N HIS A 97 -4.25 -18.19 10.67
CA HIS A 97 -5.58 -18.71 11.01
C HIS A 97 -6.72 -17.92 10.37
N VAL A 98 -6.58 -16.60 10.23
CA VAL A 98 -7.56 -15.74 9.57
C VAL A 98 -7.56 -15.98 8.05
N LEU A 99 -6.37 -16.08 7.47
CA LEU A 99 -6.20 -16.32 6.02
C LEU A 99 -6.65 -17.72 5.61
N ASP A 100 -6.39 -18.74 6.44
CA ASP A 100 -6.84 -20.12 6.21
C ASP A 100 -8.37 -20.25 6.25
N ASP A 101 -9.04 -19.43 7.08
CA ASP A 101 -10.50 -19.29 7.10
C ASP A 101 -11.03 -18.45 5.92
N GLY A 102 -10.15 -17.97 5.03
CA GLY A 102 -10.48 -17.24 3.80
C GLY A 102 -10.79 -15.76 4.02
N TYR A 103 -10.24 -15.14 5.07
CA TYR A 103 -10.60 -13.77 5.44
C TYR A 103 -9.37 -12.82 5.55
N PRO A 104 -9.37 -11.66 4.85
CA PRO A 104 -10.22 -11.34 3.70
C PRO A 104 -9.81 -12.18 2.48
N TYR A 105 -10.71 -12.31 1.51
CA TYR A 105 -10.44 -13.00 0.25
C TYR A 105 -10.15 -12.00 -0.87
N VAL A 106 -9.15 -12.28 -1.70
CA VAL A 106 -8.85 -11.48 -2.89
C VAL A 106 -9.39 -12.21 -4.11
N LEU A 107 -10.27 -11.57 -4.89
CA LEU A 107 -10.72 -12.14 -6.15
C LEU A 107 -9.56 -12.22 -7.16
N THR A 108 -9.54 -13.30 -7.93
CA THR A 108 -8.56 -13.48 -9.02
C THR A 108 -8.74 -12.39 -10.09
N ASP A 109 -10.00 -12.13 -10.44
CA ASP A 109 -10.39 -11.13 -11.42
C ASP A 109 -10.48 -9.72 -10.81
N THR A 110 -10.25 -8.72 -11.65
CA THR A 110 -10.48 -7.32 -11.30
C THR A 110 -11.93 -6.93 -11.57
N ASP A 111 -12.38 -5.82 -10.98
CA ASP A 111 -13.64 -5.21 -11.42
C ASP A 111 -13.53 -4.54 -12.80
N MET A 112 -14.63 -3.96 -13.26
CA MET A 112 -14.74 -3.29 -14.57
C MET A 112 -13.78 -2.09 -14.74
N GLU A 113 -13.22 -1.55 -13.65
CA GLU A 113 -12.26 -0.44 -13.67
C GLU A 113 -10.80 -0.92 -13.58
N GLY A 114 -10.59 -2.24 -13.53
CA GLY A 114 -9.28 -2.88 -13.38
C GLY A 114 -8.77 -2.91 -11.94
N ARG A 115 -9.64 -2.69 -10.94
CA ARG A 115 -9.24 -2.71 -9.52
C ARG A 115 -9.18 -4.13 -8.98
N LYS A 116 -8.20 -4.41 -8.12
CA LYS A 116 -8.20 -5.63 -7.31
C LYS A 116 -9.36 -5.57 -6.32
N VAL A 117 -10.09 -6.67 -6.17
CA VAL A 117 -11.27 -6.73 -5.31
C VAL A 117 -10.97 -7.56 -4.07
N VAL A 118 -11.12 -6.93 -2.91
CA VAL A 118 -11.02 -7.55 -1.59
C VAL A 118 -12.42 -7.79 -1.06
N ALA A 119 -12.82 -9.06 -0.93
CA ALA A 119 -14.10 -9.47 -0.41
C ALA A 119 -14.01 -9.85 1.07
N MET A 120 -15.00 -9.41 1.85
CA MET A 120 -15.13 -9.70 3.27
C MET A 120 -16.54 -10.19 3.55
N ARG A 121 -16.69 -11.44 4.03
CA ARG A 121 -17.99 -11.99 4.40
C ARG A 121 -18.24 -11.87 5.89
N ALA A 122 -18.93 -10.81 6.33
CA ALA A 122 -19.11 -10.52 7.76
C ALA A 122 -19.79 -11.68 8.51
N GLY A 123 -20.75 -12.37 7.88
CA GLY A 123 -21.46 -13.50 8.48
C GLY A 123 -20.64 -14.80 8.63
N HIS A 124 -19.45 -14.88 8.06
CA HIS A 124 -18.53 -16.02 8.23
C HIS A 124 -17.48 -15.79 9.32
N TRP A 125 -17.36 -14.57 9.85
CA TRP A 125 -16.47 -14.34 10.97
C TRP A 125 -17.09 -14.92 12.24
N ASP A 126 -16.32 -15.80 12.91
CA ASP A 126 -16.61 -16.30 14.24
C ASP A 126 -15.74 -15.56 15.28
N PRO A 127 -16.32 -14.64 16.09
CA PRO A 127 -15.58 -13.91 17.11
C PRO A 127 -14.96 -14.80 18.20
N SER A 128 -15.41 -16.06 18.32
CA SER A 128 -14.84 -17.03 19.26
C SER A 128 -13.52 -17.64 18.78
N LYS A 129 -13.25 -17.62 17.46
CA LYS A 129 -12.00 -18.13 16.88
C LYS A 129 -10.86 -17.12 16.95
N TYR A 130 -11.12 -15.87 16.58
CA TYR A 130 -10.12 -14.80 16.55
C TYR A 130 -10.75 -13.40 16.65
N PRO A 131 -10.03 -12.44 17.25
CA PRO A 131 -10.53 -11.09 17.44
C PRO A 131 -10.58 -10.30 16.11
N MET A 132 -11.41 -9.25 16.09
CA MET A 132 -11.45 -8.28 14.98
C MET A 132 -10.08 -7.67 14.67
N LEU A 133 -9.19 -7.57 15.67
CA LEU A 133 -7.84 -7.07 15.46
C LEU A 133 -7.06 -7.91 14.44
N ASP A 134 -7.23 -9.24 14.44
CA ASP A 134 -6.54 -10.11 13.50
C ASP A 134 -7.10 -9.97 12.07
N ILE A 135 -8.42 -9.75 11.96
CA ILE A 135 -9.06 -9.36 10.70
C ILE A 135 -8.44 -8.08 10.14
N CYS A 136 -8.32 -7.04 10.97
CA CYS A 136 -7.75 -5.77 10.53
C CYS A 136 -6.28 -5.94 10.13
N LYS A 137 -5.49 -6.74 10.87
CA LYS A 137 -4.10 -7.06 10.50
C LYS A 137 -4.05 -7.76 9.14
N ALA A 138 -4.88 -8.77 8.92
CA ALA A 138 -4.98 -9.49 7.66
C ALA A 138 -5.34 -8.56 6.49
N LEU A 139 -6.33 -7.67 6.69
CA LEU A 139 -6.71 -6.69 5.67
C LEU A 139 -5.57 -5.74 5.33
N PHE A 140 -4.87 -5.19 6.33
CA PHE A 140 -3.72 -4.32 6.07
C PHE A 140 -2.61 -5.07 5.31
N MET A 141 -2.28 -6.31 5.70
CA MET A 141 -1.22 -7.07 5.04
C MET A 141 -1.57 -7.43 3.61
N VAL A 142 -2.83 -7.80 3.35
CA VAL A 142 -3.33 -8.05 2.00
C VAL A 142 -3.23 -6.78 1.16
N ILE A 143 -3.63 -5.62 1.68
CA ILE A 143 -3.49 -4.35 0.96
C ILE A 143 -2.02 -4.05 0.68
N ASP A 144 -1.13 -4.18 1.68
CA ASP A 144 0.32 -3.96 1.53
C ASP A 144 0.94 -4.85 0.44
N GLN A 145 0.48 -6.11 0.34
CA GLN A 145 0.89 -7.05 -0.70
C GLN A 145 0.32 -6.70 -2.08
N LEU A 146 -0.94 -6.25 -2.15
CA LEU A 146 -1.60 -5.88 -3.40
C LEU A 146 -0.97 -4.64 -4.02
N VAL A 147 -0.62 -3.64 -3.20
CA VAL A 147 0.00 -2.39 -3.69
C VAL A 147 1.49 -2.54 -4.04
N GLU A 148 2.06 -3.76 -3.96
CA GLU A 148 3.36 -4.03 -4.58
C GLU A 148 3.29 -4.05 -6.10
N ASP A 149 2.14 -4.44 -6.65
CA ASP A 149 1.85 -4.42 -8.07
C ASP A 149 1.60 -2.98 -8.56
N GLU A 150 2.29 -2.58 -9.63
CA GLU A 150 2.23 -1.21 -10.13
C GLU A 150 0.88 -0.85 -10.74
N GLU A 151 0.21 -1.81 -11.38
CA GLU A 151 -1.11 -1.55 -11.97
C GLU A 151 -2.15 -1.34 -10.87
N THR A 152 -2.07 -2.11 -9.80
CA THR A 152 -2.91 -1.94 -8.61
C THR A 152 -2.72 -0.57 -7.95
N GLN A 153 -1.50 -0.02 -7.95
CA GLN A 153 -1.25 1.34 -7.44
C GLN A 153 -1.95 2.43 -8.26
N ILE A 154 -2.24 2.18 -9.54
CA ILE A 154 -2.93 3.12 -10.45
C ILE A 154 -4.43 2.88 -10.42
N ASN A 155 -4.86 1.64 -10.64
CA ASN A 155 -6.28 1.30 -10.73
C ASN A 155 -6.94 1.41 -9.35
N GLY A 156 -6.23 1.02 -8.31
CA GLY A 156 -6.71 0.98 -6.94
C GLY A 156 -7.22 -0.40 -6.51
N VAL A 157 -7.76 -0.43 -5.30
CA VAL A 157 -8.36 -1.61 -4.67
C VAL A 157 -9.80 -1.26 -4.32
N SER A 158 -10.73 -2.16 -4.65
CA SER A 158 -12.13 -2.09 -4.25
C SER A 158 -12.40 -3.09 -3.14
N SER A 159 -13.27 -2.74 -2.19
CA SER A 159 -13.73 -3.66 -1.16
C SER A 159 -15.21 -3.97 -1.35
N SER A 160 -15.58 -5.24 -1.14
CA SER A 160 -16.96 -5.70 -1.19
C SER A 160 -17.30 -6.48 0.08
N LEU A 161 -18.42 -6.11 0.70
CA LEU A 161 -19.01 -6.86 1.81
C LEU A 161 -20.06 -7.80 1.22
N ILE A 162 -19.85 -9.11 1.40
CA ILE A 162 -20.69 -10.20 0.85
C ILE A 162 -21.21 -11.13 1.95
#